data_AF-A0AA96SCB9-F1
#
_entry.id   AF-A0AA96SCB9-F1
#
_cell.length_a   1.000
_cell.length_b   1.000
_cell.length_c   1.000
_cell.angle_alpha   90.00
_cell.angle_beta   90.00
_cell.angle_gamma   90.00
#
_symmetry.space_group_name_H-M   'P 1'
#
loop_
_entity.id
_entity.type
_entity.pdbx_description
1 polymer ?
#
loop_
_entity_poly.entity_id
_entity_poly.type
_entity_poly.pdbx_seq_one_letter_code
_entity_poly.pdbx_strand_id
1 'polypeptide(L)'
;MLNALKRRIKNEKGLTLIELLAVVVILGIIAAIAIPAIGGLIDNSKKDAHVANATQMINSAKTYVASHPNTATTDISLQNLIDQGLIDEPEDPDTGEKGTNGYDTAASKVTITKNSSTPATVGTDGKTTAEAKAVTYSYSVLLKGKERGITGNAGELNRDKVLAAQKR
;
A
#
# COMPACT_ATOMS: atom_id res chain seq x y z
N MET A 1 7.04 -9.10 -66.40
CA MET A 1 7.26 -8.17 -65.25
C MET A 1 7.77 -8.84 -63.96
N LEU A 2 7.96 -10.17 -63.88
CA LEU A 2 8.42 -10.85 -62.65
C LEU A 2 9.93 -10.75 -62.30
N ASN A 3 10.77 -10.21 -63.20
CA ASN A 3 12.23 -10.24 -63.01
C ASN A 3 12.76 -9.20 -62.01
N ALA A 4 11.97 -8.17 -61.66
CA ALA A 4 12.37 -7.14 -60.70
C ALA A 4 12.28 -7.62 -59.23
N LEU A 5 11.34 -8.52 -58.92
CA LEU A 5 11.15 -9.05 -57.56
C LEU A 5 12.25 -10.06 -57.19
N LYS A 6 12.71 -10.87 -58.16
CA LYS A 6 13.75 -11.90 -57.98
C LYS A 6 15.14 -11.33 -57.64
N ARG A 7 15.39 -10.04 -57.92
CA ARG A 7 16.64 -9.34 -57.58
C ARG A 7 16.68 -8.80 -56.15
N ARG A 8 15.54 -8.51 -55.52
CA ARG A 8 15.52 -7.95 -54.15
C ARG A 8 15.86 -8.97 -53.07
N ILE A 9 15.62 -10.26 -53.31
CA ILE A 9 15.87 -11.35 -52.35
C ILE A 9 17.36 -11.76 -52.31
N LYS A 10 18.17 -11.34 -53.29
CA LYS A 10 19.58 -11.76 -53.42
C LYS A 10 20.59 -10.81 -52.78
N ASN A 11 20.13 -9.75 -52.13
CA ASN A 11 20.94 -8.74 -51.44
C ASN A 11 20.77 -8.77 -49.90
N GLU A 12 20.37 -9.92 -49.36
CA GLU A 12 20.40 -10.16 -47.91
C GLU A 12 21.87 -10.33 -47.49
N LYS A 13 22.58 -9.22 -47.24
CA LYS A 13 23.85 -9.25 -46.51
C LYS A 13 23.52 -9.74 -45.10
N GLY A 14 23.73 -11.03 -44.84
CA GLY A 14 23.47 -11.63 -43.54
C GLY A 14 24.28 -10.92 -42.45
N LEU A 15 23.63 -10.63 -41.32
CA LEU A 15 24.29 -10.21 -40.09
C LEU A 15 25.40 -11.20 -39.76
N THR A 16 26.59 -10.67 -39.46
CA THR A 16 27.71 -11.52 -39.05
C THR A 16 27.50 -11.98 -37.60
N LEU A 17 27.96 -13.18 -37.26
CA LEU A 17 27.87 -13.67 -35.87
C LEU A 17 28.59 -12.75 -34.88
N ILE A 18 29.65 -12.07 -35.32
CA ILE A 18 30.43 -11.14 -34.48
C ILE A 18 29.63 -9.89 -34.11
N GLU A 19 28.80 -9.37 -35.02
CA GLU A 19 27.93 -8.22 -34.74
C GLU A 19 26.87 -8.56 -33.70
N LEU A 20 26.25 -9.74 -33.80
CA LEU A 20 25.30 -10.20 -32.79
C LEU A 20 25.99 -10.49 -31.45
N LEU A 21 27.21 -11.02 -31.48
CA LEU A 21 27.98 -11.31 -30.27
C LEU A 21 28.34 -10.04 -29.50
N ALA A 22 28.79 -8.99 -30.20
CA ALA A 22 29.11 -7.71 -29.57
C ALA A 22 27.89 -7.09 -28.85
N VAL A 23 26.70 -7.19 -29.44
CA VAL A 23 25.46 -6.66 -28.85
C VAL A 23 25.08 -7.41 -27.57
N VAL A 24 25.11 -8.75 -27.58
CA VAL A 24 24.76 -9.55 -26.39
C VAL A 24 25.74 -9.31 -25.24
N VAL A 25 27.02 -9.10 -25.54
CA VAL A 25 28.03 -8.75 -24.51
C VAL A 25 27.68 -7.41 -23.85
N ILE A 26 27.37 -6.37 -24.63
CA ILE A 26 26.98 -5.07 -24.08
C ILE A 26 25.69 -5.17 -23.25
N LEU A 27 24.67 -5.88 -23.75
CA LEU A 27 23.43 -6.13 -23.02
C LEU A 27 23.67 -6.91 -21.72
N GLY A 28 24.60 -7.87 -21.72
CA GLY A 28 24.97 -8.64 -20.53
C GLY A 28 25.58 -7.76 -19.43
N ILE A 29 26.47 -6.84 -19.79
CA ILE A 29 27.08 -5.89 -18.83
C ILE A 29 26.01 -4.97 -18.23
N ILE A 30 25.12 -4.44 -19.06
CA ILE A 30 24.01 -3.58 -18.60
C ILE A 30 23.08 -4.36 -17.66
N ALA A 31 22.69 -5.59 -18.04
CA ALA A 31 21.81 -6.43 -17.24
C ALA A 31 22.41 -6.77 -15.87
N ALA A 32 23.72 -7.03 -15.79
CA ALA A 32 24.39 -7.36 -14.55
C ALA A 32 24.28 -6.25 -13.48
N ILE A 33 24.30 -4.97 -13.88
CA ILE A 33 24.16 -3.83 -12.98
C ILE A 33 22.68 -3.47 -12.76
N ALA A 34 21.86 -3.57 -13.81
CA ALA A 34 20.46 -3.13 -13.77
C ALA A 34 19.56 -4.04 -12.91
N ILE A 35 19.74 -5.37 -12.99
CA ILE A 35 18.86 -6.34 -12.31
C ILE A 35 18.84 -6.14 -10.78
N PRO A 36 19.98 -6.04 -10.07
CA PRO A 36 19.98 -5.81 -8.62
C PRO A 36 19.35 -4.47 -8.22
N ALA A 37 19.60 -3.41 -9.01
CA ALA A 37 19.07 -2.07 -8.71
C ALA A 37 17.53 -2.01 -8.86
N ILE A 38 16.98 -2.61 -9.92
CA ILE A 38 15.53 -2.65 -10.16
C ILE A 38 14.82 -3.48 -9.08
N GLY A 39 15.42 -4.59 -8.61
CA GLY A 39 14.83 -5.42 -7.56
C GLY A 39 14.56 -4.64 -6.27
N GLY A 40 15.52 -3.84 -5.80
CA GLY A 40 15.34 -2.99 -4.61
C GLY A 40 14.31 -1.87 -4.81
N LEU A 41 14.21 -1.32 -6.03
CA LEU A 41 13.19 -0.33 -6.36
C LEU A 41 11.79 -0.93 -6.29
N ILE A 42 11.59 -2.11 -6.88
CA ILE A 42 10.29 -2.83 -6.85
C ILE A 42 9.90 -3.14 -5.41
N ASP A 43 10.82 -3.62 -4.57
CA ASP A 43 10.53 -3.92 -3.16
C ASP A 43 10.03 -2.67 -2.39
N ASN A 44 10.70 -1.53 -2.61
CA ASN A 44 10.29 -0.26 -2.02
C ASN A 44 8.91 0.19 -2.53
N SER A 45 8.64 0.06 -3.83
CA SER A 45 7.32 0.38 -4.40
C SER A 45 6.22 -0.50 -3.83
N LYS A 46 6.48 -1.79 -3.60
CA LYS A 46 5.52 -2.69 -2.95
C LYS A 46 5.25 -2.27 -1.49
N LYS A 47 6.28 -1.90 -0.73
CA LYS A 47 6.12 -1.37 0.64
C LYS A 47 5.34 -0.07 0.66
N ASP A 48 5.58 0.85 -0.27
CA ASP A 48 4.80 2.09 -0.42
C ASP A 48 3.33 1.80 -0.69
N ALA A 49 3.03 0.84 -1.56
CA ALA A 49 1.67 0.45 -1.86
C ALA A 49 0.95 -0.16 -0.65
N HIS A 50 1.63 -0.97 0.18
CA HIS A 50 1.09 -1.43 1.47
C HIS A 50 0.76 -0.27 2.41
N VAL A 51 1.65 0.74 2.52
CA VAL A 51 1.42 1.96 3.31
C VAL A 51 0.21 2.73 2.80
N ALA A 52 0.07 2.87 1.48
CA ALA A 52 -1.06 3.54 0.85
C ALA A 52 -2.38 2.82 1.12
N ASN A 53 -2.43 1.49 0.92
CA ASN A 53 -3.61 0.67 1.20
C ASN A 53 -4.06 0.79 2.66
N ALA A 54 -3.10 0.75 3.60
CA ALA A 54 -3.40 0.91 5.03
C ALA A 54 -3.88 2.32 5.38
N THR A 55 -3.31 3.35 4.75
CA THR A 55 -3.76 4.74 4.90
C THR A 55 -5.19 4.92 4.38
N GLN A 56 -5.51 4.32 3.23
CA GLN A 56 -6.86 4.32 2.66
C GLN A 56 -7.86 3.61 3.60
N MET A 57 -7.45 2.50 4.21
CA MET A 57 -8.25 1.78 5.19
C MET A 57 -8.57 2.66 6.42
N ILE A 58 -7.58 3.37 6.96
CA ILE A 58 -7.79 4.33 8.07
C ILE A 58 -8.76 5.44 7.65
N ASN A 59 -8.59 6.01 6.45
CA ASN A 59 -9.48 7.07 5.97
C ASN A 59 -10.93 6.58 5.81
N SER A 60 -11.11 5.35 5.34
CA SER A 60 -12.43 4.71 5.22
C SER A 60 -13.06 4.48 6.60
N ALA A 61 -12.26 4.05 7.59
CA ALA A 61 -12.69 3.93 8.98
C ALA A 61 -13.05 5.29 9.61
N LYS A 62 -12.33 6.37 9.31
CA LYS A 62 -12.69 7.73 9.75
C LYS A 62 -14.06 8.14 9.19
N THR A 63 -14.31 7.87 7.91
CA THR A 63 -15.61 8.12 7.27
C THR A 63 -16.72 7.29 7.95
N TYR A 64 -16.45 6.02 8.27
CA TYR A 64 -17.38 5.17 9.01
C TYR A 64 -17.75 5.76 10.38
N VAL A 65 -16.76 6.20 11.16
CA VAL A 65 -17.00 6.82 12.48
C VAL A 65 -17.79 8.12 12.35
N ALA A 66 -17.53 8.92 11.31
CA ALA A 66 -18.26 10.15 11.07
C ALA A 66 -19.74 9.90 10.72
N SER A 67 -20.05 8.82 10.01
CA SER A 67 -21.44 8.42 9.73
C SER A 67 -22.14 7.70 10.89
N HIS A 68 -21.37 7.21 11.88
CA HIS A 68 -21.90 6.48 13.05
C HIS A 68 -21.43 7.09 14.39
N PRO A 69 -21.83 8.34 14.73
CA PRO A 69 -21.31 9.07 15.89
C PRO A 69 -21.64 8.45 17.26
N ASN A 70 -22.60 7.52 17.32
CA ASN A 70 -23.11 6.92 18.55
C ASN A 70 -22.75 5.43 18.72
N THR A 71 -21.99 4.83 17.80
CA THR A 71 -21.52 3.45 17.98
C THR A 71 -20.19 3.42 18.72
N ALA A 72 -20.16 2.67 19.83
CA ALA A 72 -18.94 2.38 20.58
C ALA A 72 -18.12 1.30 19.85
N THR A 73 -17.69 1.59 18.63
CA THR A 73 -16.87 0.66 17.83
C THR A 73 -15.40 0.91 18.11
N THR A 74 -14.74 -0.09 18.70
CA THR A 74 -13.30 -0.05 18.96
C THR A 74 -12.49 -0.58 17.79
N ASP A 75 -13.02 -1.55 17.03
CA ASP A 75 -12.34 -2.16 15.88
C ASP A 75 -13.30 -2.22 14.69
N ILE A 76 -12.83 -1.82 13.51
CA ILE A 76 -13.54 -1.98 12.24
C ILE A 76 -12.69 -2.86 11.33
N SER A 77 -13.20 -4.02 10.93
CA SER A 77 -12.47 -4.92 10.01
C SER A 77 -12.48 -4.39 8.57
N LEU A 78 -11.50 -4.83 7.77
CA LEU A 78 -11.45 -4.52 6.34
C LEU A 78 -12.70 -5.07 5.63
N GLN A 79 -13.16 -6.27 5.99
CA GLN A 79 -14.40 -6.83 5.46
C GLN A 79 -15.59 -5.89 5.70
N ASN A 80 -15.72 -5.33 6.91
CA ASN A 80 -16.83 -4.41 7.20
C ASN A 80 -16.77 -3.14 6.34
N LEU A 81 -15.58 -2.60 6.10
CA LEU A 81 -15.42 -1.41 5.24
C LEU A 81 -15.78 -1.71 3.78
N ILE A 82 -15.45 -2.91 3.30
CA ILE A 82 -15.81 -3.38 1.95
C ILE A 82 -17.33 -3.58 1.85
N ASP A 83 -17.94 -4.27 2.81
CA ASP A 83 -19.38 -4.56 2.82
C ASP A 83 -20.23 -3.27 2.89
N GLN A 84 -19.71 -2.24 3.56
CA GLN A 84 -20.33 -0.91 3.64
C GLN A 84 -20.04 -0.02 2.42
N GLY A 85 -19.26 -0.50 1.44
CA GLY A 85 -18.91 0.25 0.24
C GLY A 85 -18.03 1.47 0.50
N LEU A 86 -17.30 1.49 1.62
CA LEU A 86 -16.44 2.61 2.01
C LEU A 86 -15.02 2.50 1.44
N ILE A 87 -14.62 1.29 1.04
CA ILE A 87 -13.34 1.02 0.40
C ILE A 87 -13.52 -0.10 -0.63
N ASP A 88 -12.83 0.02 -1.76
CA ASP A 88 -12.68 -1.08 -2.70
C ASP A 88 -11.76 -2.16 -2.14
N GLU A 89 -11.83 -3.37 -2.70
CA GLU A 89 -10.90 -4.44 -2.34
C GLU A 89 -9.45 -4.04 -2.71
N PRO A 90 -8.58 -3.82 -1.71
CA PRO A 90 -7.20 -3.44 -1.99
C PRO A 90 -6.45 -4.62 -2.59
N GLU A 91 -5.57 -4.32 -3.53
CA GLU A 91 -4.65 -5.29 -4.14
C GLU A 91 -3.41 -5.45 -3.26
N ASP A 92 -3.02 -6.69 -2.96
CA ASP A 92 -1.78 -7.00 -2.25
C ASP A 92 -0.59 -6.84 -3.23
N PRO A 93 0.29 -5.85 -3.03
CA PRO A 93 1.43 -5.59 -3.92
C PRO A 93 2.42 -6.75 -4.04
N ASP A 94 2.41 -7.69 -3.07
CA ASP A 94 3.29 -8.85 -3.10
C ASP A 94 2.81 -9.91 -4.09
N THR A 95 1.51 -10.18 -4.09
CA THR A 95 0.88 -11.28 -4.83
C THR A 95 0.14 -10.82 -6.10
N GLY A 96 -0.27 -9.54 -6.18
CA GLY A 96 -1.16 -9.02 -7.22
C GLY A 96 -2.63 -9.41 -7.03
N GLU A 97 -2.97 -10.07 -5.92
CA GLU A 97 -4.31 -10.56 -5.63
C GLU A 97 -5.13 -9.52 -4.85
N LYS A 98 -6.47 -9.57 -4.99
CA LYS A 98 -7.41 -8.67 -4.29
C LYS A 98 -8.24 -9.42 -3.24
N GLY A 99 -8.93 -8.66 -2.40
CA GLY A 99 -9.87 -9.20 -1.42
C GLY A 99 -9.20 -10.23 -0.51
N THR A 100 -9.90 -11.33 -0.21
CA THR A 100 -9.40 -12.41 0.67
C THR A 100 -8.17 -13.15 0.15
N ASN A 101 -7.90 -13.04 -1.16
CA ASN A 101 -6.75 -13.68 -1.81
C ASN A 101 -5.49 -12.83 -1.66
N GLY A 102 -5.63 -11.51 -1.58
CA GLY A 102 -4.54 -10.60 -1.21
C GLY A 102 -4.43 -10.42 0.30
N TYR A 103 -5.37 -9.67 0.89
CA TYR A 103 -5.40 -9.39 2.31
C TYR A 103 -6.34 -10.31 3.08
N ASP A 104 -5.99 -10.66 4.31
CA ASP A 104 -6.89 -11.29 5.26
C ASP A 104 -7.93 -10.25 5.71
N THR A 105 -9.06 -10.14 4.99
CA THR A 105 -10.08 -9.11 5.21
C THR A 105 -10.75 -9.21 6.58
N ALA A 106 -10.75 -10.40 7.19
CA ALA A 106 -11.32 -10.64 8.51
C ALA A 106 -10.34 -10.26 9.63
N ALA A 107 -9.05 -10.60 9.49
CA ALA A 107 -8.04 -10.26 10.48
C ALA A 107 -7.53 -8.81 10.36
N SER A 108 -7.63 -8.21 9.18
CA SER A 108 -7.25 -6.82 8.94
C SER A 108 -8.28 -5.88 9.55
N LYS A 109 -7.83 -4.87 10.30
CA LYS A 109 -8.71 -3.96 11.04
C LYS A 109 -8.07 -2.61 11.32
N VAL A 110 -8.92 -1.61 11.53
CA VAL A 110 -8.57 -0.32 12.12
C VAL A 110 -9.11 -0.27 13.54
N THR A 111 -8.23 -0.04 14.51
CA THR A 111 -8.59 0.19 15.91
C THR A 111 -8.74 1.68 16.16
N ILE A 112 -9.82 2.05 16.84
CA ILE A 112 -10.22 3.42 17.14
C ILE A 112 -10.20 3.59 18.65
N THR A 113 -9.41 4.55 19.11
CA THR A 113 -9.34 4.94 20.52
C THR A 113 -9.98 6.31 20.67
N LYS A 114 -11.09 6.36 21.41
CA LYS A 114 -11.73 7.62 21.82
C LYS A 114 -10.95 8.22 22.98
N ASN A 115 -10.30 9.35 22.74
CA ASN A 115 -9.64 10.14 23.76
C ASN A 115 -10.62 11.21 24.24
N SER A 116 -10.75 11.37 25.55
CA SER A 116 -11.53 12.45 26.15
C SER A 116 -10.62 13.28 27.03
N SER A 117 -10.35 14.52 26.64
CA SER A 117 -9.70 15.50 27.50
C SER A 117 -10.74 16.50 27.99
N THR A 118 -10.66 16.86 29.27
CA THR A 118 -11.38 18.03 29.80
C THR A 118 -10.52 19.24 29.50
N PRO A 119 -10.93 20.15 28.59
CA PRO A 119 -10.24 21.43 28.43
C PRO A 119 -10.38 22.19 29.75
N ALA A 120 -9.26 22.50 30.39
CA ALA A 120 -9.25 23.38 31.55
C ALA A 120 -9.03 24.80 31.04
N THR A 121 -10.08 25.62 31.05
CA THR A 121 -9.95 27.06 30.80
C THR A 121 -9.75 27.75 32.15
N VAL A 122 -8.60 28.39 32.33
CA VAL A 122 -8.33 29.22 33.51
C VAL A 122 -8.87 30.62 33.21
N GLY A 123 -9.92 31.03 33.92
CA GLY A 123 -10.46 32.38 33.83
C GLY A 123 -9.47 33.43 34.33
N THR A 124 -9.65 34.69 33.93
CA THR A 124 -8.85 35.83 34.41
C THR A 124 -8.98 36.09 35.92
N ASP A 125 -9.93 35.43 36.58
CA ASP A 125 -10.19 35.40 38.02
C ASP A 125 -9.48 34.24 38.76
N GLY A 126 -8.68 33.43 38.05
CA GLY A 126 -8.02 32.25 38.61
C GLY A 126 -8.95 31.06 38.85
N LYS A 127 -10.23 31.14 38.43
CA LYS A 127 -11.20 30.07 38.56
C LYS A 127 -11.16 29.16 37.34
N THR A 128 -11.02 27.85 37.57
CA THR A 128 -11.17 26.85 36.51
C THR A 128 -12.65 26.54 36.30
N THR A 129 -13.10 26.65 35.06
CA THR A 129 -14.46 26.25 34.66
C THR A 129 -14.33 25.05 33.74
N ALA A 130 -14.98 23.93 34.07
CA ALA A 130 -14.95 22.73 33.22
C ALA A 130 -15.84 22.93 31.99
N GLU A 131 -15.24 23.04 30.81
CA GLU A 131 -15.96 23.05 29.55
C GLU A 131 -16.32 21.62 29.09
N ALA A 132 -17.16 21.51 28.06
CA ALA A 132 -17.50 20.22 27.44
C ALA A 132 -16.24 19.46 27.05
N LYS A 133 -16.16 18.16 27.39
CA LYS A 133 -15.01 17.29 27.07
C LYS A 133 -14.72 17.34 25.57
N ALA A 134 -13.53 17.78 25.18
CA ALA A 134 -13.04 17.64 23.82
C ALA A 134 -12.82 16.15 23.55
N VAL A 135 -13.55 15.62 22.57
CA VAL A 135 -13.41 14.23 22.14
C VAL A 135 -12.51 14.22 20.91
N THR A 136 -11.37 13.53 21.02
CA THR A 136 -10.50 13.25 19.87
C THR A 136 -10.43 11.75 19.62
N TYR A 137 -10.08 11.35 18.41
CA TYR A 137 -9.95 9.95 18.02
C TYR A 137 -8.54 9.67 17.53
N SER A 138 -7.90 8.67 18.12
CA SER A 138 -6.67 8.07 17.60
C SER A 138 -7.02 6.82 16.81
N TYR A 139 -6.28 6.56 15.73
CA TYR A 139 -6.49 5.42 14.84
C TYR A 139 -5.20 4.64 14.70
N SER A 140 -5.27 3.33 14.74
CA SER A 140 -4.20 2.42 14.34
C SER A 140 -4.73 1.36 13.39
N VAL A 141 -3.87 0.84 12.53
CA VAL A 141 -4.24 -0.16 11.53
C VAL A 141 -3.41 -1.42 11.71
N LEU A 142 -4.04 -2.55 11.45
CA LEU A 142 -3.42 -3.84 11.17
C LEU A 142 -3.95 -4.27 9.80
N LEU A 143 -3.10 -4.24 8.78
CA LEU A 143 -3.41 -4.75 7.45
C LEU A 143 -2.53 -5.97 7.18
N LYS A 144 -3.15 -7.15 7.07
CA LYS A 144 -2.44 -8.43 7.00
C LYS A 144 -2.55 -9.02 5.60
N GLY A 145 -1.47 -8.94 4.81
CA GLY A 145 -1.36 -9.62 3.51
C GLY A 145 -0.87 -11.06 3.65
N LYS A 146 -0.64 -11.74 2.51
CA LYS A 146 -0.14 -13.13 2.50
C LYS A 146 1.34 -13.23 2.85
N GLU A 147 2.14 -12.35 2.24
CA GLU A 147 3.59 -12.34 2.45
C GLU A 147 3.99 -11.30 3.48
N ARG A 148 3.44 -10.09 3.35
CA ARG A 148 3.72 -8.96 4.24
C ARG A 148 2.43 -8.30 4.72
N GLY A 149 2.54 -7.59 5.82
CA GLY A 149 1.50 -6.74 6.34
C GLY A 149 2.09 -5.47 6.92
N ILE A 150 1.22 -4.55 7.32
CA ILE A 150 1.60 -3.30 7.95
C ILE A 150 0.77 -3.08 9.21
N THR A 151 1.43 -2.61 10.26
CA THR A 151 0.78 -2.21 11.50
C THR A 151 1.33 -0.89 12.01
N GLY A 152 0.48 -0.03 12.53
CA GLY A 152 0.94 1.24 13.10
C GLY A 152 -0.16 2.26 13.32
N ASN A 153 0.22 3.38 13.94
CA ASN A 153 -0.69 4.50 14.19
C ASN A 153 -0.87 5.35 12.93
N ALA A 154 -2.02 5.99 12.80
CA ALA A 154 -2.28 6.98 11.76
C ALA A 154 -1.26 8.13 11.86
N GLY A 155 -0.62 8.47 10.74
CA GLY A 155 0.43 9.50 10.67
C GLY A 155 1.85 8.97 10.91
N GLU A 156 2.01 7.73 11.39
CA GLU A 156 3.32 7.09 11.62
C GLU A 156 3.60 5.94 10.63
N LEU A 157 2.71 5.69 9.68
CA LEU A 157 2.87 4.64 8.68
C LEU A 157 3.99 4.99 7.71
N ASN A 158 4.92 4.06 7.56
CA ASN A 158 6.03 4.15 6.63
C ASN A 158 6.50 2.74 6.24
N ARG A 159 7.48 2.67 5.34
CA ARG A 159 8.03 1.41 4.82
C ARG A 159 8.60 0.50 5.91
N ASP A 160 9.13 1.06 7.00
CA ASP A 160 9.74 0.30 8.10
C ASP A 160 8.70 -0.42 8.96
N LYS A 161 7.44 0.01 8.89
CA LYS A 161 6.29 -0.67 9.51
C LYS A 161 5.76 -1.83 8.68
N VAL A 162 6.23 -2.01 7.45
CA VAL A 162 5.88 -3.16 6.60
C VAL A 162 6.75 -4.35 6.99
N LEU A 163 6.12 -5.37 7.56
CA LEU A 163 6.78 -6.54 8.14
C LEU A 163 6.28 -7.81 7.45
N ALA A 164 7.07 -8.88 7.53
CA ALA A 164 6.61 -10.20 7.12
C ALA A 164 5.30 -10.54 7.86
N ALA A 165 4.31 -11.03 7.13
CA ALA A 165 3.06 -11.47 7.71
C ALA A 165 3.37 -12.59 8.69
N GLN A 166 3.12 -12.40 9.98
CA GLN A 166 3.32 -13.47 10.95
C GLN A 166 2.41 -14.63 10.58
N LYS A 167 3.02 -15.71 10.07
CA LYS A 167 2.40 -17.04 9.95
C LYS A 167 2.03 -17.43 11.37
N ARG A 168 0.72 -17.41 11.65
CA ARG A 168 0.18 -17.97 12.89
C ARG A 168 0.31 -19.48 12.86
#